data_AF-A0A934PV71-F1
#
_entry.id   AF-A0A934PV71-F1
#
_cell.length_a   1.000
_cell.length_b   1.000
_cell.length_c   1.000
_cell.angle_alpha   90.00
_cell.angle_beta   90.00
_cell.angle_gamma   90.00
#
_symmetry.space_group_name_H-M   'P 1'
#
loop_
_entity.id
_entity.type
_entity.pdbx_description
1 polymer ?
#
loop_
_entity_poly.entity_id
_entity_poly.type
_entity_poly.pdbx_seq_one_letter_code
_entity_poly.pdbx_strand_id
1 'polypeptide(L)' 'MTLDTIKIDEGMRAGRKQYVTLKRKVSVFYAYLTALVDRELTLNFRKDIYQLYKRLANMLLYHGNGN' A
#
# COMPACT_ATOMS: atom_id res chain seq x y z
N MET A 1 -2.73 -20.98 25.71
CA MET A 1 -1.66 -20.44 24.84
C MET A 1 -1.38 -21.50 23.77
N THR A 2 -1.47 -21.17 22.48
CA THR A 2 -1.27 -22.16 21.40
C THR A 2 0.20 -22.30 21.07
N LEU A 3 0.63 -23.47 20.56
CA LEU A 3 2.04 -23.73 20.22
C LEU A 3 2.64 -22.70 19.26
N ASP A 4 1.81 -22.11 18.39
CA ASP A 4 2.25 -21.09 17.44
C ASP A 4 2.60 -19.76 18.14
N THR A 5 1.84 -19.39 19.19
CA THR A 5 2.16 -18.19 19.98
C THR A 5 3.48 -18.31 20.72
N ILE A 6 3.87 -19.53 21.13
CA ILE A 6 5.15 -19.79 21.81
C ILE A 6 6.33 -19.59 20.86
N LYS A 7 6.26 -20.12 19.63
CA LYS A 7 7.34 -19.99 18.63
C LYS A 7 7.58 -18.55 18.20
N ILE A 8 6.52 -17.76 18.08
CA ILE A 8 6.63 -16.34 17.75
C ILE A 8 7.28 -15.59 18.93
N ASP A 9 6.83 -15.82 20.16
CA ASP A 9 7.37 -15.16 21.36
C ASP A 9 8.86 -15.48 21.58
N GLU A 10 9.26 -16.75 21.45
CA GLU A 10 10.66 -17.18 21.47
C GLU A 10 11.48 -16.52 20.35
N GLY A 11 10.92 -16.48 19.14
CA GLY A 11 11.54 -15.84 17.99
C GLY A 11 11.80 -14.35 18.21
N MET A 12 10.82 -13.64 18.78
CA MET A 12 10.92 -12.21 19.09
C MET A 12 11.92 -11.93 20.23
N ARG A 13 12.03 -12.82 21.22
CA ARG A 13 12.96 -12.69 22.35
C ARG A 13 14.41 -13.06 22.04
N ALA A 14 14.68 -13.66 20.87
CA ALA A 14 16.01 -14.15 20.51
C ALA A 14 17.07 -13.04 20.31
N GLY A 15 16.69 -11.75 20.32
CA GLY A 15 17.63 -10.61 20.25
C GLY A 15 18.42 -10.51 18.94
N ARG A 16 18.05 -11.28 17.92
CA ARG A 16 18.72 -11.36 16.62
C ARG A 16 17.71 -11.33 15.48
N LYS A 17 18.13 -10.82 14.31
CA LYS A 17 17.28 -10.83 13.10
C LYS A 17 16.97 -12.27 12.67
N GLN A 18 15.72 -12.51 12.34
CA GLN A 18 15.25 -13.79 11.81
C GLN A 18 14.55 -13.56 10.48
N TYR A 19 14.78 -14.46 9.53
CA TYR A 19 14.15 -14.42 8.22
C TYR A 19 13.25 -15.65 8.07
N VAL A 20 12.00 -15.43 7.69
CA VAL A 20 11.03 -16.50 7.47
C VAL A 20 10.40 -16.32 6.10
N THR A 21 10.53 -17.32 5.25
CA THR A 21 9.95 -17.32 3.90
C THR A 21 8.45 -17.60 3.98
N LEU A 22 7.63 -16.80 3.29
CA LEU A 22 6.20 -17.04 3.17
C LEU A 22 5.96 -18.35 2.40
N LYS A 23 5.25 -19.30 3.02
CA LYS A 23 4.94 -20.61 2.42
C LYS A 23 4.03 -20.52 1.20
N ARG A 24 3.28 -19.42 1.08
CA ARG A 24 2.35 -19.18 -0.04
C ARG A 24 2.74 -17.88 -0.72
N LYS A 25 2.54 -17.82 -2.04
CA LYS A 25 2.72 -16.60 -2.81
C LYS A 25 1.66 -15.59 -2.37
N VAL A 26 2.12 -14.44 -1.87
CA VAL A 26 1.27 -13.31 -1.51
C VAL A 26 1.58 -12.19 -2.50
N SER A 27 0.59 -11.79 -3.30
CA SER A 27 0.73 -10.67 -4.22
C SER A 27 0.79 -9.36 -3.45
N VAL A 28 1.75 -8.51 -3.80
CA VAL A 28 1.91 -7.18 -3.21
C VAL A 28 1.60 -6.16 -4.27
N PHE A 29 0.70 -5.22 -3.94
CA PHE A 29 0.36 -4.09 -4.79
C PHE A 29 0.77 -2.80 -4.09
N TYR A 30 1.44 -1.92 -4.84
CA TYR A 30 1.80 -0.59 -4.39
C TYR A 30 1.08 0.43 -5.27
N ALA A 31 0.13 1.15 -4.69
CA ALA A 31 -0.69 2.13 -5.38
C ALA A 31 -0.40 3.54 -4.86
N TYR A 32 -0.32 4.50 -5.78
CA TYR A 32 -0.16 5.91 -5.47
C TYR A 32 -1.48 6.65 -5.73
N LEU A 33 -2.23 6.88 -4.66
CA LEU A 33 -3.53 7.55 -4.71
C LEU A 33 -3.44 8.86 -3.94
N THR A 34 -3.75 9.96 -4.62
CA THR A 34 -3.78 11.29 -4.02
C THR A 34 -5.16 11.64 -3.43
N ALA A 35 -6.19 10.89 -3.78
CA ALA A 35 -7.53 10.98 -3.20
C ALA A 35 -8.11 9.57 -3.00
N LEU A 36 -8.68 9.30 -1.82
CA LEU A 36 -9.31 8.00 -1.50
C LEU A 36 -10.39 8.19 -0.42
N VAL A 37 -11.49 7.45 -0.53
CA VAL A 37 -12.51 7.34 0.53
C VAL A 37 -12.12 6.22 1.49
N ASP A 38 -12.10 6.51 2.79
CA ASP A 38 -11.79 5.53 3.83
C ASP A 38 -13.03 4.71 4.24
N ARG A 39 -12.86 3.86 5.26
CA ARG A 39 -13.95 3.01 5.78
C ARG A 39 -15.04 3.78 6.52
N GLU A 40 -14.75 5.02 6.90
CA GLU A 40 -15.67 5.92 7.60
C GLU A 40 -16.43 6.83 6.62
N LEU A 41 -16.32 6.54 5.31
CA LEU A 41 -16.92 7.32 4.22
C LEU A 41 -16.37 8.75 4.12
N THR A 42 -15.16 8.99 4.64
CA THR A 42 -14.51 10.29 4.58
C THR A 42 -13.55 10.35 3.38
N LEU A 43 -13.66 11.42 2.59
CA LEU A 43 -12.78 11.67 1.46
C LEU A 43 -11.46 12.30 1.94
N ASN A 44 -10.35 11.61 1.71
CA ASN A 44 -9.02 12.03 2.13
C ASN A 44 -8.15 12.41 0.94
N PHE A 45 -7.46 13.54 1.04
CA PHE A 45 -6.50 14.01 0.05
C PHE A 45 -5.06 13.94 0.57
N ARG A 46 -4.12 13.63 -0.32
CA ARG A 46 -2.68 13.59 -0.03
C ARG A 46 -1.92 14.48 -1.01
N LYS A 47 -0.77 14.99 -0.58
CA LYS A 47 0.11 15.80 -1.41
C LYS A 47 0.68 14.96 -2.56
N ASP A 48 0.58 15.50 -3.76
CA ASP A 48 1.19 14.92 -4.96
C ASP A 48 2.69 15.22 -5.00
N ILE A 49 3.49 14.31 -4.44
CA ILE A 49 4.94 14.41 -4.37
C ILE A 49 5.62 13.94 -5.67
N TYR A 50 4.90 13.19 -6.52
CA TYR A 50 5.39 12.75 -7.82
C TYR A 50 4.96 13.69 -8.96
N GLN A 51 4.22 14.75 -8.67
CA GLN A 51 3.77 15.78 -9.62
C GLN A 51 2.98 15.21 -10.81
N LEU A 52 2.21 14.14 -10.55
CA LEU A 52 1.40 13.45 -11.55
C LEU A 52 0.11 14.18 -11.92
N TYR A 53 -0.31 15.19 -11.15
CA TYR A 53 -1.53 15.94 -11.42
C TYR A 53 -1.56 16.56 -12.81
N LYS A 54 -0.44 17.14 -13.29
CA LYS A 54 -0.37 17.70 -14.64
C LYS A 54 -0.60 16.65 -15.71
N ARG A 55 0.02 15.47 -15.55
CA ARG A 55 -0.16 14.35 -16.48
C ARG A 55 -1.60 13.83 -16.46
N LEU A 56 -2.19 13.71 -15.27
CA LEU A 56 -3.59 13.30 -15.11
C LEU A 56 -4.55 14.32 -15.75
N ALA A 57 -4.35 15.61 -15.49
CA ALA A 57 -5.14 16.68 -16.12
C ALA A 57 -4.99 16.66 -17.65
N ASN A 58 -3.78 16.43 -18.17
CA ASN A 58 -3.56 16.27 -19.60
C ASN A 58 -4.36 15.11 -20.19
N MET A 59 -4.35 13.96 -19.51
CA MET A 59 -5.12 12.77 -19.93
C MET A 59 -6.64 13.00 -19.88
N LEU A 60 -7.13 13.66 -18.83
CA LEU A 60 -8.57 13.84 -18.63
C LEU A 60 -9.16 14.98 -19.45
N LEU A 61 -8.43 16.10 -19.60
CA LEU A 61 -8.95 17.33 -20.19
C LEU A 61 -8.62 17.49 -21.68
N TYR A 62 -7.46 17.00 -22.13
CA TYR A 62 -6.99 17.23 -23.50
C TYR A 62 -7.15 16.02 -24.41
N HIS A 63 -7.35 14.82 -23.85
CA HIS A 63 -7.63 13.62 -24.65
C HIS A 63 -9.10 13.51 -25.11
N GLY A 64 -9.96 14.46 -24.70
CA GLY A 64 -11.35 14.57 -25.15
C GLY A 64 -11.58 15.51 -26.34
N ASN A 65 -10.53 16.14 -26.89
CA ASN A 65 -10.66 17.13 -27.98
C ASN A 65 -9.79 16.80 -29.21
N GLY A 66 -9.59 15.51 -29.49
CA GLY A 66 -8.79 15.00 -30.59
C GLY A 66 -9.50 13.89 -31.36
N ASN A 67 -10.72 14.17 -31.82
CA ASN A 67 -11.43 13.67 -33.01
C ASN A 67 -12.94 13.89 -32.84
#